data_AF-A0AAU0ZJT9-F1
#
_entry.id   AF-A0AAU0ZJT9-F1
#
_cell.length_a   1.000
_cell.length_b   1.000
_cell.length_c   1.000
_cell.angle_alpha   90.00
_cell.angle_beta   90.00
_cell.angle_gamma   90.00
#
_symmetry.space_group_name_H-M   'P 1'
#
loop_
_entity.id
_entity.type
_entity.pdbx_description
1 polymer ?
#
loop_
_entity_poly.entity_id
_entity_poly.type
_entity_poly.pdbx_seq_one_letter_code
_entity_poly.pdbx_strand_id
1 'polypeptide(L)'
;MTTIAQLRKAALALPETEEGSDFGMAAFSVRGKGFASLAKDGCVQLRLSEDDARAALAAHAGAEAVLRSGAPIGVRLALAEVNGKDLNALVRAAWSNRAPKRLAAAMNAASAADAAGDLPAAIGRPATRALLGAGIDTLERVARHSEAELLALHGVGPKAVRVLKEELAGKGAALRA
;
A
#
# COMPACT_ATOMS: atom_id res chain seq x y z
N MET A 1 -15.71 -8.21 -3.72
CA MET A 1 -15.49 -9.52 -4.35
C MET A 1 -14.21 -9.45 -5.15
N THR A 2 -13.20 -10.22 -4.77
CA THR A 2 -11.88 -10.19 -5.40
C THR A 2 -11.63 -11.48 -6.17
N THR A 3 -10.94 -11.38 -7.31
CA THR A 3 -10.73 -12.49 -8.25
C THR A 3 -9.28 -12.98 -8.25
N ILE A 4 -9.05 -14.18 -8.78
CA ILE A 4 -7.72 -14.74 -9.02
C ILE A 4 -6.87 -13.80 -9.88
N ALA A 5 -7.48 -13.16 -10.88
CA ALA A 5 -6.80 -12.20 -11.75
C ALA A 5 -6.32 -10.96 -10.96
N GLN A 6 -7.09 -10.50 -9.98
CA GLN A 6 -6.68 -9.41 -9.10
C GLN A 6 -5.54 -9.82 -8.17
N LEU A 7 -5.57 -11.04 -7.62
CA LEU A 7 -4.45 -11.59 -6.85
C LEU A 7 -3.17 -11.65 -7.69
N ARG A 8 -3.24 -12.23 -8.90
CA ARG A 8 -2.11 -12.28 -9.84
C ARG A 8 -1.58 -10.90 -10.17
N LYS A 9 -2.46 -9.96 -10.51
CA LYS A 9 -2.08 -8.57 -10.80
C LYS A 9 -1.38 -7.92 -9.62
N ALA A 10 -1.89 -8.10 -8.40
CA ALA A 10 -1.31 -7.53 -7.19
C ALA A 10 0.08 -8.13 -6.89
N ALA A 11 0.24 -9.45 -7.00
CA ALA A 11 1.49 -10.13 -6.73
C ALA A 11 2.55 -9.81 -7.80
N LEU A 12 2.22 -9.91 -9.08
CA LEU A 12 3.15 -9.68 -10.19
C LEU A 12 3.57 -8.20 -10.36
N ALA A 13 2.85 -7.27 -9.74
CA ALA A 13 3.27 -5.87 -9.67
C ALA A 13 4.45 -5.64 -8.69
N LEU A 14 4.75 -6.62 -7.83
CA LEU A 14 5.82 -6.50 -6.84
C LEU A 14 7.17 -6.97 -7.43
N PRO A 15 8.28 -6.27 -7.15
CA PRO A 15 9.58 -6.55 -7.75
C PRO A 15 10.06 -7.96 -7.48
N GLU A 16 10.71 -8.52 -8.50
CA GLU A 16 11.33 -9.85 -8.43
C GLU A 16 10.35 -10.94 -7.98
N THR A 17 9.06 -10.77 -8.29
CA THR A 17 8.03 -11.78 -8.05
C THR A 17 7.99 -12.76 -9.21
N GLU A 18 8.00 -14.04 -8.86
CA GLU A 18 7.83 -15.15 -9.78
C GLU A 18 6.50 -15.85 -9.46
N GLU A 19 5.70 -16.13 -10.50
CA GLU A 19 4.55 -17.04 -10.39
C GLU A 19 5.01 -18.46 -10.73
N GLY A 20 4.74 -19.39 -9.84
CA GLY A 20 4.96 -20.82 -10.00
C GLY A 20 3.71 -21.62 -9.69
N SER A 21 3.86 -22.95 -9.69
CA SER A 21 2.81 -23.89 -9.34
C SER A 21 3.31 -24.83 -8.25
N ASP A 22 2.70 -24.76 -7.06
CA ASP A 22 2.93 -25.73 -5.98
C ASP A 22 1.70 -26.65 -5.91
N PHE A 23 1.86 -27.95 -6.19
CA PHE A 23 0.75 -28.93 -6.15
C PHE A 23 -0.49 -28.56 -7.01
N GLY A 24 -0.26 -27.89 -8.15
CA GLY A 24 -1.32 -27.43 -9.05
C GLY A 24 -1.97 -26.11 -8.63
N MET A 25 -1.37 -25.41 -7.65
CA MET A 25 -1.84 -24.15 -7.10
C MET A 25 -0.93 -23.01 -7.52
N ALA A 26 -1.54 -21.89 -7.94
CA ALA A 26 -0.77 -20.67 -8.20
C ALA A 26 -0.06 -20.22 -6.92
N ALA A 27 1.27 -20.15 -6.98
CA ALA A 27 2.12 -19.73 -5.89
C ALA A 27 3.00 -18.57 -6.36
N PHE A 28 3.20 -17.59 -5.49
CA PHE A 28 4.01 -16.42 -5.77
C PHE A 28 5.18 -16.38 -4.80
N SER A 29 6.37 -16.20 -5.35
CA SER A 29 7.61 -16.17 -4.60
C SER A 29 8.44 -14.96 -4.95
N VAL A 30 9.26 -14.49 -4.00
CA VAL A 30 10.27 -13.47 -4.25
C VAL A 30 11.63 -14.09 -3.94
N ARG A 31 12.50 -14.18 -4.96
CA ARG A 31 13.78 -14.92 -4.88
C ARG A 31 13.64 -16.32 -4.28
N GLY A 32 12.68 -17.11 -4.77
CA GLY A 32 12.40 -18.46 -4.29
C GLY A 32 11.75 -18.56 -2.91
N LYS A 33 11.42 -17.43 -2.25
CA LYS A 33 10.68 -17.41 -0.99
C LYS A 33 9.20 -17.18 -1.25
N GLY A 34 8.40 -18.24 -1.15
CA GLY A 34 6.94 -18.16 -1.25
C GLY A 34 6.36 -17.16 -0.25
N PHE A 35 5.49 -16.27 -0.73
CA PHE A 35 4.79 -15.28 0.08
C PHE A 35 3.27 -15.33 -0.07
N ALA A 36 2.76 -15.77 -1.22
CA ALA A 36 1.33 -15.96 -1.45
C ALA A 36 1.08 -17.27 -2.20
N SER A 37 -0.01 -17.95 -1.88
CA SER A 37 -0.48 -19.11 -2.64
C SER A 37 -2.00 -19.18 -2.65
N LEU A 38 -2.59 -19.56 -3.78
CA LEU A 38 -4.04 -19.75 -3.90
C LEU A 38 -4.37 -21.23 -3.75
N ALA A 39 -5.22 -21.62 -2.81
CA ALA A 39 -5.71 -23.00 -2.61
C ALA A 39 -6.95 -23.31 -3.51
N LYS A 40 -7.24 -24.61 -3.73
CA LYS A 40 -8.27 -25.08 -4.70
C LYS A 40 -9.67 -24.63 -4.34
N ASP A 41 -9.87 -24.36 -3.07
CA ASP A 41 -11.11 -23.85 -2.47
C ASP A 41 -11.28 -22.33 -2.63
N GLY A 42 -10.36 -21.65 -3.33
CA GLY A 42 -10.43 -20.20 -3.55
C GLY A 42 -9.88 -19.36 -2.38
N CYS A 43 -9.26 -20.00 -1.38
CA CYS A 43 -8.60 -19.29 -0.30
C CYS A 43 -7.19 -18.88 -0.70
N VAL A 44 -6.82 -17.63 -0.42
CA VAL A 44 -5.44 -17.18 -0.50
C VAL A 44 -4.76 -17.40 0.85
N GLN A 45 -3.55 -17.96 0.85
CA GLN A 45 -2.66 -18.02 1.99
C GLN A 45 -1.53 -17.01 1.81
N LEU A 46 -1.27 -16.21 2.83
CA LEU A 46 -0.30 -15.11 2.81
C LEU A 46 0.68 -15.26 3.96
N ARG A 47 1.99 -15.20 3.67
CA ARG A 47 3.06 -15.30 4.66
C ARG A 47 3.32 -13.94 5.31
N LEU A 48 2.65 -13.68 6.42
CA LEU A 48 2.72 -12.42 7.14
C LEU A 48 3.65 -12.50 8.36
N SER A 49 4.07 -11.33 8.86
CA SER A 49 4.63 -11.22 10.20
C SER A 49 3.55 -11.54 11.25
N GLU A 50 3.95 -11.79 12.49
CA GLU A 50 2.98 -12.04 13.57
C GLU A 50 2.03 -10.86 13.80
N ASP A 51 2.56 -9.63 13.75
CA ASP A 51 1.78 -8.41 13.92
C ASP A 51 0.79 -8.19 12.77
N ASP A 52 1.25 -8.37 11.53
CA ASP A 52 0.38 -8.25 10.34
C ASP A 52 -0.68 -9.35 10.31
N ALA A 53 -0.32 -10.57 10.71
CA ALA A 53 -1.28 -11.67 10.82
C ALA A 53 -2.35 -11.36 11.88
N ARG A 54 -1.95 -10.87 13.05
CA ARG A 54 -2.87 -10.45 14.11
C ARG A 54 -3.80 -9.33 13.64
N ALA A 55 -3.28 -8.34 12.93
CA ALA A 55 -4.08 -7.24 12.38
C ALA A 55 -5.09 -7.74 11.32
N ALA A 56 -4.66 -8.63 10.43
CA ALA A 56 -5.53 -9.21 9.40
C ALA A 56 -6.66 -10.07 10.00
N LEU A 57 -6.36 -10.86 11.03
CA LEU A 57 -7.37 -11.66 11.75
C LEU A 57 -8.40 -10.79 12.47
N ALA A 58 -7.97 -9.65 13.04
CA ALA A 58 -8.88 -8.70 13.65
C ALA A 58 -9.77 -7.97 12.63
N ALA A 59 -9.25 -7.70 11.43
CA ALA A 59 -9.96 -6.98 10.37
C ALA A 59 -10.91 -7.86 9.54
N HIS A 60 -10.67 -9.16 9.48
CA HIS A 60 -11.40 -10.08 8.60
C HIS A 60 -11.92 -11.30 9.37
N ALA A 61 -13.22 -11.33 9.65
CA ALA A 61 -13.86 -12.40 10.42
C ALA A 61 -13.69 -13.81 9.81
N GLY A 62 -13.54 -13.91 8.48
CA GLY A 62 -13.29 -15.17 7.77
C GLY A 62 -11.81 -15.53 7.61
N ALA A 63 -10.88 -14.77 8.22
CA ALA A 63 -9.47 -15.08 8.17
C ALA A 63 -9.08 -16.08 9.26
N GLU A 64 -8.26 -17.06 8.89
CA GLU A 64 -7.71 -18.08 9.77
C GLU A 64 -6.20 -17.92 9.89
N ALA A 65 -5.66 -18.16 11.09
CA ALA A 65 -4.22 -18.14 11.30
C ALA A 65 -3.59 -19.38 10.66
N VAL A 66 -2.57 -19.20 9.82
CA VAL A 66 -1.72 -20.30 9.36
C VAL A 66 -0.64 -20.50 10.42
N LEU A 67 -0.60 -21.68 11.03
CA LEU A 67 0.36 -21.99 12.10
C LEU A 67 1.46 -22.93 11.59
N ARG A 68 2.68 -22.77 12.11
CA ARG A 68 3.77 -23.74 11.99
C ARG A 68 4.40 -23.92 13.36
N SER A 69 4.40 -25.16 13.85
CA SER A 69 4.93 -25.51 15.16
C SER A 69 4.33 -24.64 16.29
N GLY A 70 3.04 -24.30 16.19
CA GLY A 70 2.32 -23.46 17.15
C GLY A 70 2.45 -21.94 16.96
N ALA A 71 3.38 -21.46 16.12
CA ALA A 71 3.56 -20.04 15.84
C ALA A 71 2.82 -19.60 14.57
N PRO A 72 2.16 -18.43 14.54
CA PRO A 72 1.55 -17.89 13.33
C PRO A 72 2.62 -17.47 12.32
N ILE A 73 2.43 -17.90 11.07
CA ILE A 73 3.33 -17.61 9.95
C ILE A 73 2.61 -16.87 8.82
N GLY A 74 1.37 -16.46 9.06
CA GLY A 74 0.49 -15.94 8.02
C GLY A 74 -0.98 -16.10 8.33
N VAL A 75 -1.78 -15.75 7.33
CA VAL A 75 -3.24 -15.88 7.34
C VAL A 75 -3.72 -16.57 6.08
N ARG A 76 -4.89 -17.21 6.20
CA ARG A 76 -5.66 -17.76 5.09
C ARG A 76 -7.04 -17.11 5.09
N LEU A 77 -7.52 -16.69 3.93
CA LEU A 77 -8.85 -16.09 3.78
C LEU A 77 -9.42 -16.34 2.39
N ALA A 78 -10.74 -16.39 2.28
CA ALA A 78 -11.43 -16.53 1.00
C ALA A 78 -11.25 -15.26 0.14
N LEU A 79 -10.82 -15.42 -1.12
CA LEU A 79 -10.71 -14.27 -2.04
C LEU A 79 -12.05 -13.56 -2.28
N ALA A 80 -13.16 -14.28 -2.16
CA ALA A 80 -14.50 -13.73 -2.32
C ALA A 80 -14.86 -12.71 -1.23
N GLU A 81 -14.31 -12.88 -0.02
CA GLU A 81 -14.66 -12.11 1.18
C GLU A 81 -13.76 -10.89 1.43
N VAL A 82 -12.58 -10.87 0.81
CA VAL A 82 -11.67 -9.72 0.88
C VAL A 82 -11.98 -8.74 -0.24
N ASN A 83 -11.89 -7.43 0.01
CA ASN A 83 -11.97 -6.41 -1.03
C ASN A 83 -10.61 -6.18 -1.71
N GLY A 84 -10.60 -5.50 -2.86
CA GLY A 84 -9.35 -5.31 -3.62
C GLY A 84 -8.30 -4.46 -2.90
N LYS A 85 -8.71 -3.49 -2.07
CA LYS A 85 -7.79 -2.64 -1.32
C LYS A 85 -7.05 -3.46 -0.26
N ASP A 86 -7.81 -4.24 0.52
CA ASP A 86 -7.26 -5.05 1.60
C ASP A 86 -6.42 -6.20 1.03
N LEU A 87 -6.85 -6.82 -0.09
CA LEU A 87 -6.01 -7.83 -0.76
C LEU A 87 -4.65 -7.23 -1.18
N ASN A 88 -4.65 -6.04 -1.80
CA ASN A 88 -3.41 -5.39 -2.21
C ASN A 88 -2.50 -5.09 -1.01
N ALA A 89 -3.07 -4.63 0.09
CA ALA A 89 -2.33 -4.35 1.32
C ALA A 89 -1.71 -5.63 1.91
N LEU A 90 -2.51 -6.70 2.02
CA LEU A 90 -2.06 -7.98 2.59
C LEU A 90 -1.01 -8.66 1.69
N VAL A 91 -1.17 -8.63 0.37
CA VAL A 91 -0.18 -9.19 -0.58
C VAL A 91 1.15 -8.42 -0.49
N ARG A 92 1.11 -7.10 -0.38
CA ARG A 92 2.31 -6.26 -0.18
C ARG A 92 2.99 -6.54 1.15
N ALA A 93 2.23 -6.70 2.24
CA ALA A 93 2.75 -7.07 3.54
C ALA A 93 3.44 -8.45 3.50
N ALA A 94 2.80 -9.42 2.85
CA ALA A 94 3.36 -10.76 2.68
C ALA A 94 4.67 -10.76 1.88
N TRP A 95 4.70 -10.04 0.76
CA TRP A 95 5.93 -9.88 -0.03
C TRP A 95 7.03 -9.20 0.80
N SER A 96 6.72 -8.11 1.52
CA SER A 96 7.71 -7.36 2.31
C SER A 96 8.32 -8.22 3.42
N ASN A 97 7.52 -9.08 4.05
CA ASN A 97 7.98 -10.04 5.06
C ASN A 97 8.92 -11.11 4.49
N ARG A 98 8.79 -11.46 3.21
CA ARG A 98 9.58 -12.53 2.56
C ARG A 98 10.74 -12.00 1.73
N ALA A 99 10.64 -10.77 1.23
CA ALA A 99 11.64 -10.12 0.40
C ALA A 99 12.94 -9.87 1.18
N PRO A 100 14.11 -9.87 0.49
CA PRO A 100 15.36 -9.40 1.09
C PRO A 100 15.22 -7.97 1.62
N LYS A 101 15.79 -7.67 2.79
CA LYS A 101 15.68 -6.34 3.44
C LYS A 101 16.01 -5.17 2.50
N ARG A 102 17.04 -5.31 1.65
CA ARG A 102 17.41 -4.28 0.67
C ARG A 102 16.35 -4.07 -0.41
N LEU A 103 15.75 -5.15 -0.91
CA LEU A 103 14.71 -5.09 -1.93
C LEU A 103 13.43 -4.47 -1.36
N ALA A 104 13.04 -4.88 -0.14
CA ALA A 104 11.91 -4.29 0.56
C ALA A 104 12.13 -2.78 0.83
N ALA A 105 13.33 -2.40 1.28
CA ALA A 105 13.68 -0.99 1.48
C ALA A 105 13.64 -0.18 0.18
N ALA A 106 14.14 -0.73 -0.94
CA ALA A 106 14.10 -0.08 -2.24
C ALA A 106 12.66 0.12 -2.75
N MET A 107 11.78 -0.88 -2.59
CA MET A 107 10.36 -0.75 -2.91
C MET A 107 9.67 0.30 -2.03
N ASN A 108 9.95 0.31 -0.73
CA ASN A 108 9.38 1.31 0.17
C ASN A 108 9.85 2.72 -0.20
N ALA A 109 11.12 2.88 -0.56
CA ALA A 109 11.66 4.14 -1.08
C ALA A 109 11.00 4.55 -2.41
N ALA A 110 10.77 3.59 -3.33
CA ALA A 110 10.09 3.86 -4.60
C ALA A 110 8.62 4.24 -4.41
N SER A 111 7.88 3.54 -3.54
CA SER A 111 6.49 3.88 -3.21
C SER A 111 6.39 5.24 -2.50
N ALA A 112 7.36 5.58 -1.66
CA ALA A 112 7.46 6.90 -1.05
C ALA A 112 7.78 7.99 -2.09
N ALA A 113 8.55 7.67 -3.14
CA ALA A 113 8.82 8.58 -4.26
C ALA A 113 7.63 8.75 -5.21
N ASP A 114 6.81 7.70 -5.42
CA ASP A 114 5.53 7.84 -6.14
C ASP A 114 4.54 8.70 -5.35
N ALA A 115 4.51 8.54 -4.01
CA ALA A 115 3.80 9.47 -3.14
C ALA A 115 4.42 10.88 -3.21
N ALA A 116 5.76 11.00 -3.38
CA ALA A 116 6.52 12.23 -3.60
C ALA A 116 6.11 13.03 -4.86
N GLY A 117 5.25 12.49 -5.72
CA GLY A 117 4.67 13.19 -6.88
C GLY A 117 3.18 13.53 -6.76
N ASP A 118 2.55 13.26 -5.61
CA ASP A 118 1.08 13.25 -5.42
C ASP A 118 0.46 14.63 -5.18
N LEU A 119 1.11 15.72 -5.62
CA LEU A 119 0.47 17.03 -5.60
C LEU A 119 -0.67 17.08 -6.64
N PRO A 120 -1.86 17.59 -6.29
CA PRO A 120 -2.98 17.63 -7.22
C PRO A 120 -2.66 18.54 -8.40
N ALA A 121 -2.82 18.04 -9.63
CA ALA A 121 -2.65 18.86 -10.84
C ALA A 121 -3.57 20.10 -10.86
N ALA A 122 -4.68 20.05 -10.11
CA ALA A 122 -5.70 21.09 -10.00
C ALA A 122 -5.24 22.37 -9.25
N ILE A 123 -4.11 22.36 -8.53
CA ILE A 123 -3.60 23.56 -7.83
C ILE A 123 -2.94 24.58 -8.79
N GLY A 124 -2.66 24.17 -10.03
CA GLY A 124 -2.09 25.01 -11.08
C GLY A 124 -0.57 25.16 -11.02
N ARG A 125 0.04 25.43 -12.18
CA ARG A 125 1.51 25.44 -12.36
C ARG A 125 2.28 26.35 -11.39
N PRO A 126 1.80 27.56 -11.02
CA PRO A 126 2.50 28.41 -10.06
C PRO A 126 2.57 27.80 -8.65
N ALA A 127 1.44 27.30 -8.14
CA ALA A 127 1.38 26.69 -6.81
C ALA A 127 2.17 25.37 -6.77
N THR A 128 2.07 24.53 -7.80
CA THR A 128 2.89 23.31 -7.91
C THR A 128 4.39 23.63 -7.84
N ARG A 129 4.86 24.64 -8.60
CA ARG A 129 6.27 25.05 -8.58
C ARG A 129 6.70 25.61 -7.23
N ALA A 130 5.85 26.41 -6.58
CA ALA A 130 6.13 26.99 -5.27
C ALA A 130 6.26 25.90 -4.20
N LEU A 131 5.33 24.94 -4.18
CA LEU A 131 5.37 23.81 -3.25
C LEU A 131 6.61 22.95 -3.49
N LEU A 132 6.89 22.55 -4.74
CA LEU A 132 8.10 21.78 -5.07
C LEU A 132 9.38 22.54 -4.70
N GLY A 133 9.43 23.86 -4.92
CA GLY A 133 10.54 24.72 -4.53
C GLY A 133 10.73 24.82 -3.01
N ALA A 134 9.65 24.71 -2.23
CA ALA A 134 9.68 24.59 -0.77
C ALA A 134 9.96 23.14 -0.30
N GLY A 135 10.24 22.22 -1.23
CA GLY A 135 10.39 20.81 -0.94
C GLY A 135 9.09 20.13 -0.53
N ILE A 136 7.93 20.75 -0.74
CA ILE A 136 6.60 20.17 -0.49
C ILE A 136 6.13 19.51 -1.77
N ASP A 137 6.27 18.19 -1.83
CA ASP A 137 6.08 17.40 -3.04
C ASP A 137 4.92 16.39 -2.91
N THR A 138 4.27 16.33 -1.74
CA THR A 138 3.14 15.43 -1.45
C THR A 138 2.02 16.11 -0.69
N LEU A 139 0.80 15.57 -0.81
CA LEU A 139 -0.31 15.94 0.07
C LEU A 139 0.02 15.67 1.55
N GLU A 140 0.75 14.60 1.87
CA GLU A 140 1.16 14.32 3.26
C GLU A 140 2.07 15.41 3.82
N ARG A 141 3.01 15.93 3.01
CA ARG A 141 3.89 17.02 3.41
C ARG A 141 3.13 18.34 3.48
N VAL A 142 2.18 18.58 2.58
CA VAL A 142 1.23 19.71 2.68
C VAL A 142 0.48 19.67 4.01
N ALA A 143 0.02 18.50 4.47
CA ALA A 143 -0.70 18.34 5.74
C ALA A 143 0.13 18.72 6.99
N ARG A 144 1.47 18.74 6.88
CA ARG A 144 2.38 19.16 7.96
C ARG A 144 2.46 20.69 8.11
N HIS A 145 1.91 21.43 7.16
CA HIS A 145 1.89 22.89 7.16
C HIS A 145 0.51 23.44 7.52
N SER A 146 0.50 24.63 8.12
CA SER A 146 -0.73 25.39 8.33
C SER A 146 -1.14 26.13 7.05
N GLU A 147 -2.40 26.55 6.98
CA GLU A 147 -2.90 27.38 5.88
C GLU A 147 -2.08 28.68 5.74
N ALA A 148 -1.71 29.30 6.86
CA ALA A 148 -0.90 30.52 6.85
C ALA A 148 0.50 30.29 6.28
N GLU A 149 1.14 29.16 6.60
CA GLU A 149 2.45 28.78 6.06
C GLU A 149 2.39 28.53 4.56
N LEU A 150 1.34 27.85 4.09
CA LEU A 150 1.15 27.62 2.66
C LEU A 150 0.88 28.91 1.91
N LEU A 151 0.07 29.82 2.46
CA LEU A 151 -0.20 31.14 1.86
C LEU A 151 1.02 32.06 1.86
N ALA A 152 1.99 31.84 2.75
CA ALA A 152 3.24 32.58 2.76
C ALA A 152 4.18 32.20 1.59
N LEU A 153 3.96 31.04 0.93
CA LEU A 153 4.75 30.63 -0.22
C LEU A 153 4.38 31.44 -1.46
N HIS A 154 5.38 32.13 -2.02
CA HIS A 154 5.22 32.93 -3.23
C HIS A 154 4.73 32.07 -4.41
N GLY A 155 3.49 32.28 -4.85
CA GLY A 155 2.83 31.52 -5.92
C GLY A 155 1.73 30.56 -5.46
N VAL A 156 1.57 30.36 -4.15
CA VAL A 156 0.44 29.60 -3.56
C VAL A 156 -0.66 30.57 -3.14
N GLY A 157 -1.79 30.55 -3.85
CA GLY A 157 -2.94 31.40 -3.56
C GLY A 157 -4.06 30.69 -2.78
N PRO A 158 -5.06 31.42 -2.27
CA PRO A 158 -6.21 30.85 -1.54
C PRO A 158 -6.95 29.75 -2.30
N LYS A 159 -7.01 29.85 -3.64
CA LYS A 159 -7.59 28.81 -4.50
C LYS A 159 -6.79 27.51 -4.42
N ALA A 160 -5.46 27.57 -4.44
CA ALA A 160 -4.62 26.39 -4.33
C ALA A 160 -4.78 25.73 -2.95
N VAL A 161 -4.80 26.54 -1.88
CA VAL A 161 -5.03 26.03 -0.52
C VAL A 161 -6.41 25.37 -0.38
N ARG A 162 -7.46 25.95 -0.97
CA ARG A 162 -8.80 25.34 -0.98
C ARG A 162 -8.78 23.96 -1.65
N VAL A 163 -8.18 23.84 -2.83
CA VAL A 163 -8.04 22.55 -3.53
C VAL A 163 -7.24 21.55 -2.69
N LEU A 164 -6.12 21.97 -2.08
CA LEU A 164 -5.33 21.11 -1.20
C LEU A 164 -6.15 20.61 -0.01
N LYS A 165 -6.98 21.47 0.61
CA LYS A 165 -7.88 21.08 1.69
C LYS A 165 -8.95 20.09 1.24
N GLU A 166 -9.56 20.31 0.08
CA GLU A 166 -10.55 19.40 -0.52
C GLU A 166 -9.95 18.01 -0.77
N GLU A 167 -8.74 17.96 -1.34
CA GLU A 167 -8.01 16.73 -1.62
C GLU A 167 -7.56 16.00 -0.34
N LEU A 168 -7.07 16.75 0.67
CA LEU A 168 -6.74 16.19 1.99
C LEU A 168 -7.96 15.60 2.67
N ALA A 169 -9.10 16.31 2.65
CA ALA A 169 -10.35 15.84 3.23
C ALA A 169 -10.84 14.55 2.54
N GLY A 170 -10.70 14.45 1.21
CA GLY A 170 -11.00 13.23 0.45
C GLY A 170 -10.14 12.03 0.87
N LYS A 171 -8.94 12.27 1.42
CA LYS A 171 -8.04 11.24 1.97
C LYS A 171 -8.15 11.08 3.50
N GLY A 172 -9.06 11.78 4.16
CA GLY A 172 -9.23 11.72 5.62
C GLY A 172 -8.11 12.42 6.40
N ALA A 173 -7.39 13.35 5.77
CA ALA A 173 -6.35 14.16 6.37
C ALA A 173 -6.76 15.64 6.43
N ALA A 174 -6.02 16.44 7.19
CA ALA A 174 -6.23 17.90 7.29
C ALA A 174 -4.89 18.62 7.39
N LEU A 175 -4.89 19.92 7.10
CA LEU A 175 -3.75 20.79 7.38
C LEU A 175 -3.46 20.84 8.87
N ARG A 176 -2.20 21.14 9.21
CA ARG A 176 -1.82 21.42 10.59
C ARG A 176 -2.59 22.64 11.08
N ALA A 177 -3.13 22.54 12.29
CA ALA A 177 -3.76 23.66 12.98
C ALA A 177 -2.77 24.83 13.19
#